data_AF-A0A077QQ37-F1
#
_entry.id   AF-A0A077QQ37-F1
#
_cell.length_a   1.000
_cell.length_b   1.000
_cell.length_c   1.000
_cell.angle_alpha   90.00
_cell.angle_beta   90.00
_cell.angle_gamma   90.00
#
_symmetry.space_group_name_H-M   'P 1'
#
loop_
_entity.id
_entity.type
_entity.pdbx_description
1 polymer ?
#
loop_
_entity_poly.entity_id
_entity_poly.type
_entity_poly.pdbx_seq_one_letter_code
_entity_poly.pdbx_strand_id
1 'polypeptide(L)' 'MFLLYLPAYSPELNLIEIVWKQAKYHWRRFITWTKETMEEELNTLLGG' A
#
# COMPACT_ATOMS: atom_id res chain seq x y z
N MET A 1 11.85 -16.11 9.26
CA MET A 1 11.05 -15.87 8.04
C MET A 1 9.83 -16.75 8.13
N PHE A 2 8.62 -16.17 8.13
CA PHE A 2 7.37 -16.93 8.22
C PHE A 2 6.69 -16.93 6.85
N LEU A 3 6.31 -18.12 6.39
CA LEU A 3 5.53 -18.32 5.17
C LEU A 3 4.10 -18.66 5.57
N LEU A 4 3.18 -17.76 5.24
CA LEU A 4 1.75 -17.96 5.48
C LEU A 4 1.15 -18.56 4.21
N TYR A 5 0.39 -19.64 4.37
CA TYR A 5 -0.38 -20.21 3.26
C TYR A 5 -1.51 -19.25 2.89
N LEU A 6 -1.54 -18.86 1.61
CA LEU A 6 -2.60 -18.03 1.03
C LEU A 6 -3.31 -18.84 -0.07
N PRO A 7 -4.62 -19.09 0.04
CA PRO A 7 -5.37 -19.76 -1.02
C PRO A 7 -5.40 -18.91 -2.30
N ALA A 8 -5.52 -19.58 -3.45
CA ALA A 8 -5.56 -18.91 -4.74
C ALA A 8 -6.78 -17.98 -4.85
N TYR A 9 -6.59 -16.82 -5.48
CA TYR A 9 -7.64 -15.83 -5.75
C TYR A 9 -8.34 -15.27 -4.49
N SER A 10 -7.67 -15.24 -3.34
CA SER A 10 -8.19 -14.62 -2.10
C SER A 10 -7.47 -13.31 -1.75
N PRO A 11 -7.62 -12.23 -2.55
CA PRO A 11 -7.00 -10.94 -2.26
C PRO A 11 -7.44 -10.35 -0.92
N GLU A 12 -8.63 -10.69 -0.44
CA GLU A 12 -9.14 -10.30 0.88
C GLU A 12 -8.37 -10.90 2.06
N LEU A 13 -7.59 -11.95 1.83
CA LEU A 13 -6.74 -12.58 2.84
C LEU A 13 -5.27 -12.15 2.72
N ASN A 14 -4.91 -11.48 1.62
CA ASN A 14 -3.55 -11.00 1.42
C ASN A 14 -3.35 -9.66 2.14
N LEU A 15 -2.58 -9.68 3.22
CA LEU A 15 -2.25 -8.49 4.01
C LEU A 15 -1.64 -7.37 3.15
N ILE A 16 -0.85 -7.71 2.13
CA ILE A 16 -0.26 -6.75 1.20
C ILE A 16 -1.37 -6.05 0.40
N GLU A 17 -2.35 -6.78 -0.12
CA GLU A 17 -3.49 -6.21 -0.87
C GLU A 17 -4.35 -5.31 0.02
N ILE A 18 -4.57 -5.70 1.29
CA ILE A 18 -5.30 -4.89 2.26
C ILE A 18 -4.59 -3.55 2.49
N VAL A 19 -3.28 -3.56 2.71
CA VAL A 19 -2.48 -2.33 2.90
C VAL A 19 -2.52 -1.48 1.62
N TRP A 20 -2.38 -2.09 0.45
CA TRP A 20 -2.48 -1.38 -0.84
C TRP A 20 -3.86 -0.74 -1.06
N LYS A 21 -4.94 -1.38 -0.60
CA LYS A 21 -6.28 -0.79 -0.66
C LYS A 21 -6.36 0.46 0.21
N GLN A 22 -5.85 0.41 1.44
CA GLN A 22 -5.79 1.59 2.32
C GLN A 22 -4.93 2.71 1.71
N ALA A 23 -3.75 2.38 1.21
CA ALA A 23 -2.87 3.34 0.56
C ALA A 23 -3.53 4.03 -0.64
N LYS A 24 -4.17 3.26 -1.52
CA LYS A 24 -4.80 3.79 -2.75
C LYS A 24 -6.04 4.64 -2.48
N TYR A 25 -6.91 4.22 -1.56
CA TYR A 25 -8.23 4.84 -1.40
C TYR A 25 -8.33 5.84 -0.26
N HIS A 26 -7.46 5.74 0.75
CA HIS A 26 -7.58 6.55 1.97
C HIS A 26 -6.36 7.43 2.20
N TRP A 27 -5.15 6.95 1.92
CA TRP A 27 -3.93 7.74 2.16
C TRP A 27 -3.57 8.64 1.00
N ARG A 28 -3.92 8.25 -0.23
CA ARG A 28 -3.66 9.05 -1.43
C ARG A 28 -4.88 9.86 -1.85
N ARG A 29 -4.69 11.16 -2.10
CA ARG A 29 -5.60 11.92 -2.96
C ARG A 29 -5.36 11.48 -4.42
N PHE A 30 -6.41 11.36 -5.23
CA PHE A 30 -6.32 10.97 -6.65
C PHE A 30 -5.63 12.07 -7.47
N ILE A 31 -4.30 12.16 -7.34
CA ILE A 31 -3.44 13.12 -8.02
C ILE A 31 -2.31 12.32 -8.66
N THR A 32 -1.97 12.66 -9.90
CA THR A 32 -0.80 12.13 -10.59
C THR A 32 0.46 12.69 -9.94
N TRP A 33 1.15 11.88 -9.14
CA TRP A 33 2.45 12.25 -8.59
C TRP A 33 3.56 11.91 -9.58
N THR A 34 4.56 12.78 -9.65
CA THR A 34 5.88 12.42 -10.18
C THR A 34 6.60 11.48 -9.22
N LYS A 35 7.68 10.84 -9.67
CA LYS A 35 8.44 9.92 -8.83
C LYS A 35 8.94 10.62 -7.56
N GLU A 36 9.50 11.83 -7.70
CA GLU A 36 10.03 12.60 -6.57
C GLU A 36 8.95 12.92 -5.53
N THR A 37 7.77 13.39 -5.95
CA THR A 37 6.65 13.68 -5.03
C THR A 37 6.15 12.42 -4.33
N MET A 38 6.20 11.26 -5.01
CA MET A 38 5.80 9.99 -4.39
C MET A 38 6.75 9.53 -3.30
N GLU A 39 8.06 9.76 -3.46
CA GLU A 39 9.05 9.43 -2.43
C GLU A 39 8.92 10.34 -1.21
N GLU A 40 8.68 11.64 -1.39
CA GLU A 40 8.49 12.60 -0.29
C GLU A 40 7.22 12.28 0.54
N GLU A 41 6.10 12.03 -0.13
CA GLU A 41 4.84 11.66 0.53
C GLU A 41 4.96 10.33 1.27
N LEU A 42 5.66 9.34 0.70
CA LEU A 42 5.89 8.05 1.36
C LEU A 42 6.74 8.21 2.62
N ASN A 43 7.80 9.03 2.57
CA ASN A 43 8.61 9.34 3.75
C ASN A 43 7.81 10.09 4.80
N THR A 44 6.90 10.97 4.41
CA THR A 44 6.00 11.68 5.35
C THR A 44 4.99 10.74 5.99
N LEU A 45 4.41 9.80 5.22
CA LEU A 45 3.43 8.83 5.72
C LEU A 45 4.04 7.78 6.66
N LEU A 46 5.29 7.36 6.40
CA LEU A 46 5.96 6.29 7.14
C LEU A 46 6.97 6.78 8.19
N GLY A 47 7.40 8.04 8.11
CA GLY A 47 8.44 8.64 8.97
C GLY A 47 7.91 9.39 10.19
N GLY A 48 6.65 9.17 10.58
CA GLY A 48 6.07 9.68 11.82
C GLY A 48 6.71 9.11 13.08
#